data_AF-A0A503WP54-F1
#
_entry.id   AF-A0A503WP54-F1
#
_cell.length_a   1.000
_cell.length_b   1.000
_cell.length_c   1.000
_cell.angle_alpha   90.00
_cell.angle_beta   90.00
_cell.angle_gamma   90.00
#
_symmetry.space_group_name_H-M   'P 1'
#
loop_
_entity.id
_entity.type
_entity.pdbx_description
1 polymer ?
#
loop_
_entity_poly.entity_id
_entity_poly.type
_entity_poly.pdbx_seq_one_letter_code
_entity_poly.pdbx_strand_id
1 'polypeptide(L)'
;MAGQPLNQPAEIPAELDRWNWGAFFLNWIWGIGNSTFIALLTLIPIVNIVMIFVLGARGSRWAWRNRAWRDAEQFRRTQRNWAIAGLAVWVLSIGGCATMVGSIPFMIKNSDAYHMAMDAIRADTRVKATIGDDLTANFWVGGHLNVDANGTGDARFSIPIHGAKGKGTVFSHLVRTAGTWSTRLLVVRVDGADAPIVLTNEDHVPIPNAAIGI
;
A
#
# COMPACT_ATOMS: atom_id res chain seq x y z
N MET A 1 4.57 -34.40 -44.21
CA MET A 1 3.83 -35.19 -43.20
C MET A 1 3.67 -34.32 -41.97
N ALA A 2 2.46 -33.90 -41.62
CA ALA A 2 2.23 -33.19 -40.37
C ALA A 2 2.41 -34.20 -39.23
N GLY A 3 3.42 -34.02 -38.38
CA GLY A 3 3.64 -34.87 -37.22
C GLY A 3 2.42 -34.83 -36.30
N GLN A 4 1.99 -35.99 -35.81
CA GLN A 4 0.94 -36.06 -34.79
C GLN A 4 1.32 -35.20 -33.58
N PRO A 5 0.36 -34.51 -32.96
CA PRO A 5 0.64 -33.70 -31.79
C PRO A 5 1.08 -34.59 -30.62
N LEU A 6 2.04 -34.10 -29.83
CA LEU A 6 2.70 -34.85 -28.75
C LEU A 6 1.74 -35.30 -27.63
N ASN A 7 0.61 -34.59 -27.47
CA ASN A 7 -0.38 -34.85 -26.43
C ASN A 7 -1.50 -35.82 -26.88
N GLN A 8 -1.19 -36.73 -27.80
CA GLN A 8 -2.05 -37.87 -28.14
C GLN A 8 -1.32 -39.18 -27.79
N PRO A 9 -1.69 -39.85 -26.68
CA PRO A 9 -2.84 -39.59 -25.79
C PRO A 9 -2.64 -38.38 -24.84
N ALA A 10 -3.74 -37.87 -24.29
CA ALA A 10 -3.80 -36.60 -23.54
C ALA A 10 -3.19 -36.63 -22.13
N GLU A 11 -2.39 -37.65 -21.82
CA GLU A 11 -1.66 -37.72 -20.56
C GLU A 11 -0.45 -36.80 -20.62
N ILE A 12 -0.24 -36.04 -19.54
CA ILE A 12 0.91 -35.16 -19.42
C ILE A 12 2.12 -35.98 -18.92
N PRO A 13 3.30 -35.84 -19.53
CA PRO A 13 4.52 -36.38 -18.95
C PRO A 13 4.75 -35.82 -17.54
N ALA A 14 5.15 -36.68 -16.59
CA ALA A 14 5.33 -36.28 -15.19
C ALA A 14 6.30 -35.08 -15.02
N GLU A 15 7.29 -34.94 -15.89
CA GLU A 15 8.22 -33.81 -15.91
C GLU A 15 7.56 -32.45 -16.25
N LEU A 16 6.44 -32.46 -16.97
CA LEU A 16 5.67 -31.27 -17.37
C LEU A 16 4.53 -30.96 -16.40
N ASP A 17 4.12 -31.93 -15.57
CA ASP A 17 3.06 -31.79 -14.58
C ASP A 17 3.54 -31.08 -13.31
N ARG A 18 3.88 -29.80 -13.48
CA ARG A 18 4.42 -28.94 -12.42
C ARG A 18 3.46 -27.80 -12.12
N TRP A 19 3.70 -27.14 -10.98
CA TRP A 19 3.00 -25.92 -10.60
C TRP A 19 3.04 -24.87 -11.72
N ASN A 20 1.88 -24.34 -12.06
CA ASN A 20 1.70 -23.39 -13.13
C ASN A 20 1.61 -21.96 -12.59
N TRP A 21 2.76 -21.29 -12.51
CA TRP A 21 2.85 -19.90 -12.07
C TRP A 21 2.07 -18.93 -12.95
N GLY A 22 1.98 -19.20 -14.26
CA GLY A 22 1.16 -18.40 -15.17
C GLY A 22 -0.32 -18.46 -14.81
N ALA A 23 -0.84 -19.66 -14.58
CA ALA A 23 -2.22 -19.89 -14.17
C ALA A 23 -2.53 -19.28 -12.80
N PHE A 24 -1.58 -19.36 -11.86
CA PHE A 24 -1.73 -18.79 -10.52
C PHE A 24 -1.75 -17.25 -10.52
N PHE A 25 -0.88 -16.60 -11.30
CA PHE A 25 -0.81 -15.13 -11.31
C PHE A 25 -1.83 -14.49 -12.24
N LEU A 26 -2.16 -15.12 -13.37
CA LEU A 26 -3.00 -14.54 -14.41
C LEU A 26 -4.35 -15.24 -14.57
N ASN A 27 -4.67 -16.23 -13.74
CA ASN A 27 -6.02 -16.78 -13.52
C ASN A 27 -6.82 -16.99 -14.83
N TRP A 28 -7.94 -16.28 -14.98
CA TRP A 28 -8.81 -16.36 -16.15
C TRP A 28 -8.13 -15.88 -17.45
N ILE A 29 -7.20 -14.92 -17.40
CA ILE A 29 -6.44 -14.43 -18.57
C ILE A 29 -5.58 -15.57 -19.13
N TRP A 30 -4.84 -16.23 -18.25
CA TRP A 30 -4.09 -17.44 -18.60
C TRP A 30 -5.02 -18.54 -19.11
N GLY A 31 -6.18 -18.70 -18.47
CA GLY A 31 -7.20 -19.67 -18.85
C GLY A 31 -7.69 -19.51 -20.28
N ILE A 32 -8.03 -18.29 -20.71
CA ILE A 32 -8.42 -17.98 -22.08
C ILE A 32 -7.27 -18.32 -23.05
N GLY A 33 -6.04 -17.91 -22.74
CA GLY A 33 -4.87 -18.16 -23.59
C GLY A 33 -4.47 -19.64 -23.72
N ASN A 34 -4.89 -20.50 -22.78
CA ASN A 34 -4.59 -21.93 -22.75
C ASN A 34 -5.85 -22.81 -22.89
N SER A 35 -6.95 -22.25 -23.40
CA SER A 35 -8.23 -22.94 -23.60
C SER A 35 -8.72 -23.70 -22.36
N THR A 36 -8.42 -23.18 -21.15
CA THR A 36 -8.74 -23.77 -19.85
C THR A 36 -9.84 -22.95 -19.18
N PHE A 37 -11.08 -23.08 -19.68
CA PHE A 37 -12.20 -22.22 -19.27
C PHE A 37 -12.70 -22.42 -17.84
N ILE A 38 -12.32 -23.53 -17.17
CA ILE A 38 -12.54 -23.67 -15.73
C ILE A 38 -11.86 -22.54 -14.93
N ALA A 39 -10.84 -21.89 -15.49
CA ALA A 39 -10.22 -20.71 -14.89
C ALA A 39 -11.18 -19.52 -14.74
N LEU A 40 -12.30 -19.46 -15.49
CA LEU A 40 -13.30 -18.40 -15.36
C LEU A 40 -14.01 -18.41 -14.00
N LEU A 41 -13.97 -19.54 -13.27
CA LEU A 41 -14.46 -19.61 -11.89
C LEU A 41 -13.72 -18.66 -10.93
N THR A 42 -12.52 -18.20 -11.31
CA THR A 42 -11.77 -17.17 -10.56
C THR A 42 -12.47 -15.79 -10.55
N LEU A 43 -13.48 -15.57 -11.41
CA LEU A 43 -14.29 -14.35 -11.38
C LEU A 43 -15.34 -14.35 -10.25
N ILE A 44 -15.60 -15.50 -9.62
CA ILE A 44 -16.52 -15.60 -8.48
C ILE A 44 -15.70 -15.39 -7.19
N PRO A 45 -15.93 -14.32 -6.39
CA PRO A 45 -15.00 -13.92 -5.33
C PRO A 45 -14.62 -15.01 -4.32
N ILE A 46 -15.61 -15.74 -3.79
CA ILE A 46 -15.38 -16.78 -2.79
C ILE A 46 -14.70 -18.02 -3.41
N VAL A 47 -15.13 -18.40 -4.61
CA VAL A 47 -14.56 -19.55 -5.34
C VAL A 47 -13.10 -19.27 -5.74
N ASN A 48 -12.80 -18.02 -6.09
CA ASN A 48 -11.47 -17.58 -6.50
C ASN A 48 -10.38 -17.96 -5.49
N ILE A 49 -10.65 -17.78 -4.18
CA ILE A 49 -9.70 -18.04 -3.10
C ILE A 49 -9.12 -19.46 -3.20
N VAL A 50 -9.96 -20.45 -3.52
CA VAL A 50 -9.52 -21.84 -3.70
C VAL A 50 -9.04 -22.08 -5.14
N MET A 51 -9.75 -21.54 -6.12
CA MET A 51 -9.53 -21.83 -7.53
C MET A 51 -8.16 -21.38 -8.04
N ILE A 52 -7.59 -20.29 -7.52
CA ILE A 52 -6.21 -19.87 -7.88
C ILE A 52 -5.17 -20.95 -7.55
N PHE A 53 -5.32 -21.63 -6.42
CA PHE A 53 -4.41 -22.70 -6.03
C PHE A 53 -4.66 -23.97 -6.85
N VAL A 54 -5.92 -24.26 -7.17
CA VAL A 54 -6.25 -25.36 -8.08
C VAL A 54 -5.68 -25.11 -9.47
N LEU A 55 -5.75 -23.88 -9.99
CA LEU A 55 -5.12 -23.48 -11.24
C LEU A 55 -3.60 -23.60 -11.19
N GLY A 56 -2.96 -23.19 -10.09
CA GLY A 56 -1.54 -23.42 -9.87
C GLY A 56 -1.19 -24.90 -9.90
N ALA A 57 -1.93 -25.75 -9.17
CA ALA A 57 -1.62 -27.18 -9.06
C ALA A 57 -1.99 -27.99 -10.30
N ARG A 58 -3.04 -27.63 -11.04
CA ARG A 58 -3.60 -28.43 -12.16
C ARG A 58 -3.52 -27.74 -13.52
N GLY A 59 -3.11 -26.47 -13.58
CA GLY A 59 -3.07 -25.69 -14.81
C GLY A 59 -2.23 -26.32 -15.91
N SER A 60 -1.04 -26.85 -15.59
CA SER A 60 -0.19 -27.52 -16.58
C SER A 60 -0.87 -28.72 -17.23
N ARG A 61 -1.56 -29.57 -16.44
CA ARG A 61 -2.38 -30.68 -16.96
C ARG A 61 -3.48 -30.20 -17.89
N TRP A 62 -4.21 -29.17 -17.49
CA TRP A 62 -5.31 -28.64 -18.29
C TRP A 62 -4.83 -28.02 -19.60
N ALA A 63 -3.79 -27.17 -19.55
CA ALA A 63 -3.20 -26.58 -20.75
C ALA A 63 -2.61 -27.62 -21.71
N TRP A 64 -2.02 -28.69 -21.18
CA TRP A 64 -1.52 -29.81 -21.98
C TRP A 64 -2.64 -30.52 -22.75
N ARG A 65 -3.77 -30.77 -22.09
CA ARG A 65 -4.94 -31.45 -22.67
C ARG A 65 -5.71 -30.61 -23.67
N ASN A 66 -5.81 -29.30 -23.42
CA ASN A 66 -6.72 -28.43 -24.16
C ASN A 66 -6.15 -27.89 -25.48
N ARG A 67 -4.87 -28.11 -25.80
CA ARG A 67 -4.20 -27.59 -27.00
C ARG A 67 -3.28 -28.62 -27.63
N ALA A 68 -3.08 -28.57 -28.95
CA ALA A 68 -2.09 -29.39 -29.64
C ALA A 68 -0.68 -28.81 -29.46
N TRP A 69 0.27 -29.66 -29.04
CA TRP A 69 1.68 -29.30 -28.84
C TRP A 69 2.55 -30.10 -29.80
N ARG A 70 3.51 -29.43 -30.46
CA ARG A 70 4.44 -30.08 -31.37
C ARG A 70 5.48 -30.91 -30.62
N ASP A 71 5.98 -30.36 -29.52
CA ASP A 71 7.03 -30.95 -28.69
C ASP A 71 6.94 -30.41 -27.24
N ALA A 72 7.60 -31.09 -26.30
CA ALA A 72 7.59 -30.73 -24.89
C ALA A 72 8.28 -29.38 -24.62
N GLU A 73 9.23 -28.99 -25.47
CA GLU A 73 9.96 -27.74 -25.34
C GLU A 73 9.06 -26.54 -25.67
N GLN A 74 8.22 -26.65 -26.70
CA GLN A 74 7.21 -25.66 -27.06
C GLN A 74 6.28 -25.40 -25.87
N PHE A 75 5.78 -26.46 -25.23
CA PHE A 75 4.93 -26.32 -24.04
C PHE A 75 5.67 -25.62 -22.90
N ARG A 76 6.89 -26.08 -22.57
CA ARG A 76 7.72 -25.47 -21.51
C ARG A 76 7.97 -24.00 -21.77
N ARG A 77 8.31 -23.63 -23.01
CA ARG A 77 8.55 -22.24 -23.41
C ARG A 77 7.29 -21.39 -23.25
N THR A 78 6.13 -21.88 -23.69
CA THR A 78 4.86 -21.16 -23.55
C THR A 78 4.49 -20.97 -22.08
N GLN A 79 4.54 -22.02 -21.26
CA GLN A 79 4.22 -21.89 -19.83
C GLN A 79 5.24 -21.01 -19.08
N ARG A 80 6.52 -21.04 -19.47
CA ARG A 80 7.55 -20.12 -18.94
C ARG A 80 7.24 -18.67 -19.28
N ASN A 81 6.85 -18.37 -20.51
CA ASN A 81 6.47 -17.01 -20.90
C ASN A 81 5.25 -16.51 -20.10
N TRP A 82 4.25 -17.37 -19.90
CA TRP A 82 3.11 -17.05 -19.02
C TRP A 82 3.52 -16.82 -17.58
N ALA A 83 4.44 -17.62 -17.04
CA ALA A 83 4.96 -17.43 -15.69
C ALA A 83 5.71 -16.09 -15.54
N ILE A 84 6.56 -15.74 -16.52
CA ILE A 84 7.29 -14.46 -16.54
C ILE A 84 6.32 -13.29 -16.65
N ALA A 85 5.36 -13.35 -17.57
CA ALA A 85 4.35 -12.31 -17.74
C ALA A 85 3.51 -12.14 -16.46
N GLY A 86 3.09 -13.25 -15.85
CA GLY A 86 2.33 -13.22 -14.61
C GLY A 86 3.11 -12.64 -13.44
N LEU A 87 4.37 -13.04 -13.28
CA LEU A 87 5.24 -12.48 -12.25
C LEU A 87 5.49 -10.98 -12.47
N ALA A 88 5.73 -10.55 -13.71
CA ALA A 88 5.96 -9.15 -14.03
C ALA A 88 4.73 -8.29 -13.69
N VAL A 89 3.54 -8.71 -14.11
CA VAL A 89 2.28 -8.02 -13.77
C VAL A 89 2.09 -7.98 -12.27
N TRP A 90 2.29 -9.10 -11.57
CA TRP A 90 2.11 -9.20 -10.12
C TRP A 90 3.06 -8.27 -9.35
N VAL A 91 4.35 -8.24 -9.71
CA VAL A 91 5.35 -7.34 -9.11
C VAL A 91 5.01 -5.88 -9.41
N LEU A 92 4.63 -5.54 -10.64
CA LEU A 92 4.24 -4.17 -10.99
C LEU A 92 2.99 -3.72 -10.24
N SER A 93 1.99 -4.59 -10.08
CA SER A 93 0.78 -4.28 -9.31
C SER A 93 1.09 -4.04 -7.83
N ILE A 94 1.86 -4.94 -7.19
CA ILE A 94 2.22 -4.77 -5.77
C ILE A 94 3.13 -3.55 -5.58
N GLY A 95 4.13 -3.37 -6.45
CA GLY A 95 5.00 -2.19 -6.42
C GLY A 95 4.23 -0.89 -6.62
N GLY A 96 3.29 -0.87 -7.56
CA GLY A 96 2.40 0.26 -7.80
C GLY A 96 1.52 0.59 -6.60
N CYS A 97 0.87 -0.42 -6.00
CA CYS A 97 0.08 -0.25 -4.78
C CYS A 97 0.93 0.24 -3.61
N ALA A 98 2.11 -0.35 -3.38
CA ALA A 98 3.01 0.07 -2.32
C ALA A 98 3.49 1.52 -2.52
N THR A 99 3.80 1.90 -3.76
CA THR A 99 4.18 3.28 -4.12
C THR A 99 3.03 4.26 -3.89
N MET A 100 1.80 3.89 -4.29
CA MET A 100 0.60 4.71 -4.10
C MET A 100 0.27 4.90 -2.62
N VAL A 101 0.41 3.86 -1.80
CA VAL A 101 0.18 3.96 -0.35
C VAL A 101 1.30 4.74 0.34
N GLY A 102 2.55 4.50 -0.06
CA GLY A 102 3.72 5.19 0.49
C GLY A 102 3.85 6.67 0.08
N SER A 103 3.19 7.09 -1.01
CA SER A 103 3.22 8.48 -1.46
C SER A 103 2.47 9.42 -0.50
N ILE A 104 1.43 8.94 0.19
CA ILE A 104 0.65 9.75 1.14
C ILE A 104 1.52 10.30 2.28
N PRO A 105 2.22 9.47 3.09
CA PRO A 105 3.09 9.99 4.13
C PRO A 105 4.28 10.78 3.54
N PHE A 106 4.79 10.41 2.35
CA PHE A 106 5.84 11.18 1.69
C PHE A 106 5.40 12.61 1.36
N MET A 107 4.23 12.79 0.76
CA MET A 107 3.68 14.12 0.44
C MET A 107 3.42 14.97 1.69
N ILE A 108 2.86 14.36 2.75
CA ILE A 108 2.63 15.06 4.02
C ILE A 108 3.97 15.49 4.63
N LYS A 109 4.94 14.58 4.76
CA LYS A 109 6.22 14.85 5.42
C LYS A 109 7.13 15.81 4.66
N ASN A 110 6.86 16.04 3.38
CA ASN A 110 7.60 16.97 2.52
C ASN A 110 6.83 18.30 2.29
N SER A 111 5.79 18.58 3.10
CA SER A 111 5.02 19.82 3.03
C SER A 111 5.52 20.87 4.03
N ASP A 112 5.47 22.15 3.64
CA ASP A 112 5.87 23.25 4.53
C ASP A 112 5.08 23.27 5.84
N ALA A 113 3.77 22.97 5.76
CA ALA A 113 2.89 22.92 6.94
C ALA A 113 3.35 21.84 7.94
N TYR A 114 3.83 20.69 7.45
CA TYR A 114 4.37 19.64 8.31
C TYR A 114 5.68 20.07 8.96
N HIS A 115 6.60 20.67 8.19
CA HIS A 115 7.86 21.18 8.73
C HIS A 115 7.63 22.25 9.80
N MET A 116 6.73 23.20 9.55
CA MET A 116 6.36 24.25 10.52
C MET A 116 5.82 23.67 11.83
N ALA A 117 4.90 22.69 11.76
CA ALA A 117 4.37 22.03 12.95
C ALA A 117 5.47 21.28 13.73
N MET A 118 6.32 20.52 13.01
CA MET A 118 7.39 19.74 13.63
C MET A 118 8.49 20.62 14.24
N ASP A 119 8.83 21.73 13.61
CA ASP A 119 9.86 22.65 14.10
C ASP A 119 9.38 23.38 15.36
N ALA A 120 8.12 23.81 15.40
CA ALA A 120 7.51 24.40 16.60
C ALA A 120 7.52 23.42 17.78
N ILE A 121 7.19 22.15 17.54
CA ILE A 121 7.18 21.10 18.57
C ILE A 121 8.59 20.75 19.05
N ARG A 122 9.56 20.69 18.13
CA ARG A 122 10.98 20.48 18.45
C ARG A 122 11.62 21.69 19.11
N ALA A 123 10.99 22.85 19.10
CA ALA A 123 11.46 24.03 19.83
C ALA A 123 10.90 24.08 21.26
N ASP A 124 9.71 23.53 21.52
CA ASP A 124 9.01 23.62 22.79
C ASP A 124 9.69 22.79 23.91
N THR A 125 9.98 23.45 25.03
CA THR A 125 10.69 22.87 26.18
C THR A 125 9.84 21.87 26.95
N ARG A 126 8.52 22.04 26.99
CA ARG A 126 7.58 21.12 27.69
C ARG A 126 7.47 19.81 26.92
N VAL A 127 7.45 19.87 25.59
CA VAL A 127 7.48 18.68 24.74
C VAL A 127 8.79 17.91 24.92
N LYS A 128 9.94 18.60 24.85
CA LYS A 128 11.26 17.97 25.09
C LYS A 128 11.39 17.33 26.47
N ALA A 129 10.86 18.00 27.50
CA ALA A 129 10.85 17.48 28.86
C ALA A 129 10.12 16.13 28.95
N THR A 130 9.03 15.97 28.18
CA THR A 130 8.11 14.84 28.29
C THR A 130 8.40 13.71 27.30
N ILE A 131 8.69 14.02 26.03
CA ILE A 131 8.92 13.02 24.96
C ILE A 131 10.41 12.73 24.76
N GLY A 132 11.27 13.73 24.98
CA GLY A 132 12.71 13.66 24.73
C GLY A 132 13.19 14.66 23.68
N ASP A 133 14.51 14.88 23.64
CA ASP A 133 15.15 15.79 22.67
C ASP A 133 15.30 15.14 21.28
N ASP A 134 15.22 13.82 21.20
CA ASP A 134 15.33 12.98 20.01
C ASP A 134 13.96 12.72 19.34
N LEU A 135 13.08 13.71 19.38
CA LEU A 135 11.71 13.59 18.88
C LEU A 135 11.68 13.29 17.37
N THR A 136 11.11 12.14 17.04
CA THR A 136 10.95 11.66 15.67
C THR A 136 9.50 11.26 15.41
N ALA A 137 9.06 11.46 14.15
CA ALA A 137 7.73 11.07 13.71
C ALA A 137 7.76 9.68 13.07
N ASN A 138 6.71 8.90 13.30
CA ASN A 138 6.52 7.60 12.68
C ASN A 138 6.47 7.70 11.14
N PHE A 139 6.62 6.55 10.48
CA PHE A 139 6.46 6.47 9.04
C PHE A 139 5.02 6.77 8.61
N TRP A 140 4.04 6.15 9.29
CA TRP A 140 2.63 6.36 9.03
C TRP A 140 2.14 7.63 9.72
N VAL A 141 2.05 8.71 8.94
CA VAL A 141 1.43 9.97 9.35
C VAL A 141 0.11 10.12 8.59
N GLY A 142 -0.92 10.57 9.29
CA GLY A 142 -2.25 10.77 8.73
C GLY A 142 -2.61 12.23 8.71
N GLY A 143 -3.53 12.61 7.83
CA GLY A 143 -4.07 13.95 7.83
C GLY A 143 -4.71 14.35 6.52
N HIS A 144 -5.11 15.61 6.51
CA HIS A 144 -5.61 16.33 5.35
C HIS A 144 -4.58 17.39 4.97
N LEU A 145 -4.26 17.49 3.68
CA LEU A 145 -3.48 18.58 3.12
C LEU A 145 -4.13 18.97 1.80
N ASN A 146 -4.65 20.18 1.75
CA ASN A 146 -5.18 20.78 0.54
C ASN A 146 -4.52 22.13 0.29
N VAL A 147 -4.14 22.37 -0.96
CA VAL A 147 -3.61 23.66 -1.42
C VAL A 147 -4.34 24.02 -2.70
N ASP A 148 -5.09 25.10 -2.64
CA ASP A 148 -5.89 25.58 -3.74
C ASP A 148 -5.05 26.46 -4.69
N ALA A 149 -5.47 26.52 -5.96
CA ALA A 149 -4.76 27.28 -6.99
C ALA A 149 -4.74 28.81 -6.73
N ASN A 150 -5.67 29.32 -5.92
CA ASN A 150 -5.72 30.73 -5.49
C ASN A 150 -4.70 31.06 -4.37
N GLY A 151 -3.90 30.10 -3.93
CA GLY A 151 -2.91 30.27 -2.86
C GLY A 151 -3.46 30.10 -1.44
N THR A 152 -4.73 29.70 -1.28
CA THR A 152 -5.28 29.26 0.01
C THR A 152 -4.99 27.78 0.25
N GLY A 153 -5.17 27.32 1.49
CA GLY A 153 -4.94 25.93 1.83
C GLY A 153 -5.32 25.61 3.26
N ASP A 154 -5.49 24.34 3.54
CA ASP A 154 -5.84 23.79 4.86
C ASP A 154 -5.03 22.51 5.07
N ALA A 155 -4.37 22.43 6.22
CA ALA A 155 -3.59 21.27 6.61
C ALA A 155 -3.98 20.85 8.02
N ARG A 156 -4.41 19.60 8.19
CA ARG A 156 -4.74 19.01 9.49
C ARG A 156 -4.00 17.70 9.63
N PHE A 157 -3.05 17.63 10.55
CA PHE A 157 -2.22 16.43 10.70
C PHE A 157 -2.47 15.74 12.03
N SER A 158 -2.38 14.42 12.00
CA SER A 158 -2.25 13.53 13.14
C SER A 158 -0.91 12.82 12.99
N ILE A 159 0.09 13.27 13.74
CA ILE A 159 1.50 12.85 13.60
C ILE A 159 1.89 12.06 14.86
N PRO A 160 1.95 10.72 14.79
CA PRO A 160 2.49 9.93 15.89
C PRO A 160 3.99 10.19 16.01
N ILE A 161 4.44 10.47 17.23
CA ILE A 161 5.82 10.81 17.56
C ILE A 161 6.35 9.92 18.69
N HIS A 162 7.66 9.69 18.70
CA HIS A 162 8.36 9.02 19.78
C HIS A 162 9.72 9.67 20.06
N GLY A 163 10.20 9.49 21.27
CA GLY A 163 11.54 9.89 21.73
C GLY A 163 11.97 9.03 22.91
N ALA A 164 13.14 9.33 23.47
CA ALA A 164 13.76 8.55 24.53
C ALA A 164 12.95 8.47 25.83
N LYS A 165 12.07 9.45 26.09
CA LYS A 165 11.28 9.53 27.32
C LYS A 165 9.84 9.06 27.17
N GLY A 166 9.36 8.91 25.93
CA GLY A 166 7.99 8.48 25.69
C GLY A 166 7.53 8.64 24.25
N LYS A 167 6.23 8.49 24.06
CA LYS A 167 5.55 8.61 22.78
C LYS A 167 4.26 9.42 22.93
N GLY A 168 3.78 9.93 21.81
CA GLY A 168 2.56 10.71 21.78
C GLY A 168 2.06 10.92 20.37
N THR A 169 0.98 11.68 20.24
CA THR A 169 0.42 12.09 18.96
C THR A 169 0.25 13.59 18.92
N VAL A 170 0.78 14.20 17.87
CA VAL A 170 0.58 15.61 17.56
C VAL A 170 -0.70 15.76 16.75
N PHE A 171 -1.54 16.70 17.16
CA PHE A 171 -2.66 17.19 16.37
C PHE A 171 -2.36 18.64 15.97
N SER A 172 -2.40 18.93 14.67
CA SER A 172 -2.18 20.27 14.16
C SER A 172 -3.25 20.70 13.18
N HIS A 173 -3.52 22.01 13.13
CA HIS A 173 -4.30 22.67 12.10
C HIS A 173 -3.56 23.92 11.66
N LEU A 174 -3.22 23.97 10.37
CA LEU A 174 -2.57 25.10 9.73
C LEU A 174 -3.43 25.56 8.55
N VAL A 175 -3.46 26.87 8.34
CA VAL A 175 -4.21 27.49 7.24
C VAL A 175 -3.23 28.29 6.39
N ARG A 176 -3.34 28.16 5.07
CA ARG A 176 -2.58 28.95 4.12
C ARG A 176 -3.43 30.11 3.62
N THR A 177 -2.92 31.33 3.75
CA THR A 177 -3.57 32.55 3.24
C THR A 177 -2.55 33.34 2.44
N ALA A 178 -2.91 33.72 1.21
CA ALA A 178 -2.03 34.47 0.30
C ALA A 178 -0.63 33.85 0.15
N GLY A 179 -0.55 32.51 0.10
CA GLY A 179 0.71 31.79 -0.09
C GLY A 179 1.50 31.47 1.20
N THR A 180 1.14 32.04 2.35
CA THR A 180 1.83 31.83 3.62
C THR A 180 1.04 30.94 4.57
N TRP A 181 1.70 30.00 5.23
CA TRP A 181 1.10 29.13 6.26
C TRP A 181 1.10 29.82 7.63
N SER A 182 0.00 29.69 8.36
CA SER A 182 -0.11 30.04 9.77
C SER A 182 -0.66 28.87 10.59
N THR A 183 -0.18 28.74 11.82
CA THR A 183 -0.61 27.66 12.73
C THR A 183 -1.82 28.14 13.53
N ARG A 184 -2.96 27.45 13.37
CA ARG A 184 -4.20 27.74 14.13
C ARG A 184 -4.28 26.91 15.40
N LEU A 185 -3.89 25.64 15.31
CA LEU A 185 -3.89 24.70 16.43
C LEU A 185 -2.63 23.85 16.40
N LEU A 186 -2.00 23.68 17.55
CA LEU A 186 -0.87 22.77 17.73
C LEU A 186 -0.90 22.20 19.14
N VAL A 187 -1.19 20.90 19.23
CA VAL A 187 -1.38 20.19 20.49
C VAL A 187 -0.66 18.85 20.45
N VAL A 188 0.04 18.51 21.53
CA VAL A 188 0.70 17.21 21.70
C VAL A 188 -0.02 16.42 22.79
N ARG A 189 -0.58 15.27 22.45
CA ARG A 189 -1.09 14.30 23.41
C ARG A 189 -0.01 13.29 23.72
N VAL A 190 0.46 13.27 24.97
CA VAL A 190 1.46 12.30 25.43
C VAL A 190 0.75 11.05 25.94
N ASP A 191 1.25 9.87 25.56
CA ASP A 191 0.70 8.61 26.05
C ASP A 191 0.92 8.51 27.57
N GLY A 192 -0.16 8.30 28.32
CA GLY A 192 -0.12 8.18 29.78
C GLY A 192 -0.17 9.51 30.55
N ALA A 193 -0.25 10.65 29.86
CA ALA A 193 -0.54 11.95 30.48
C ALA A 193 -2.03 12.28 30.36
N ASP A 194 -2.65 12.75 31.45
CA ASP A 194 -4.07 13.14 31.44
C ASP A 194 -4.32 14.44 30.68
N ALA A 195 -3.38 15.38 30.77
CA ALA A 195 -3.47 16.69 30.12
C ALA A 195 -2.57 16.78 28.88
N PRO A 196 -3.09 17.30 27.74
CA PRO A 196 -2.27 17.54 26.56
C PRO A 196 -1.40 18.79 26.70
N ILE A 197 -0.30 18.83 25.96
CA ILE A 197 0.56 20.02 25.86
C ILE A 197 0.04 20.88 24.71
N VAL A 198 -0.56 22.03 25.04
CA VAL A 198 -1.08 23.00 24.06
C VAL A 198 0.02 24.02 23.75
N LEU A 199 0.43 24.10 22.48
CA LEU A 199 1.42 25.06 21.99
C LEU A 199 0.74 26.28 21.38
N THR A 200 -0.33 26.07 20.62
CA THR A 200 -1.10 27.13 19.95
C THR A 200 -2.56 26.71 19.85
N ASN A 201 -3.48 27.64 20.13
CA ASN A 201 -4.92 27.44 19.98
C ASN A 201 -5.60 28.78 19.66
N GLU A 202 -5.39 29.31 18.44
CA GLU A 202 -5.91 30.62 18.03
C GLU A 202 -7.44 30.64 18.00
N ASP A 203 -8.06 29.53 17.60
CA ASP A 203 -9.50 29.42 17.43
C ASP A 203 -10.24 29.03 18.73
N HIS A 204 -9.53 28.98 19.86
CA HIS A 204 -10.07 28.65 21.18
C HIS A 204 -10.89 27.35 21.19
N VAL A 205 -10.44 26.37 20.40
CA VAL A 205 -11.11 25.08 20.26
C VAL A 205 -11.11 24.36 21.61
N PRO A 206 -12.23 23.76 22.04
CA PRO A 206 -12.26 22.95 23.25
C PRO A 206 -11.34 21.74 23.10
N ILE A 207 -10.29 21.68 23.91
CA ILE A 207 -9.35 20.55 23.95
C ILE A 207 -9.65 19.73 25.21
N PRO A 208 -10.06 18.45 25.08
CA PRO A 208 -10.35 17.60 26.24
C PRO A 208 -9.16 17.54 27.20
N ASN A 209 -9.44 17.73 28.50
CA ASN A 209 -8.45 17.70 29.59
C ASN A 209 -7.33 18.77 29.51
N ALA A 210 -7.40 19.73 28.59
CA ALA A 210 -6.52 20.89 28.63
C ALA A 210 -7.02 21.88 29.69
N ALA A 211 -6.09 22.56 30.38
CA ALA A 211 -6.45 23.69 31.23
C ALA A 211 -7.15 24.75 30.35
N ILE A 212 -8.33 25.21 30.79
CA ILE A 212 -9.13 26.21 30.07
C ILE A 212 -8.37 27.54 30.14
N GLY A 213 -7.84 27.98 29.00
CA GLY A 213 -7.32 29.34 28.80
C GLY A 213 -5.83 29.51 29.06
N ILE A 214 -5.09 29.82 27.99
CA ILE A 214 -4.07 30.86 27.98
C ILE A 214 -4.20 31.60 26.65
#